data_AF-A0A4Y2LCQ4-F1
#
_entry.id   AF-A0A4Y2LCQ4-F1
#
_cell.length_a   1.000
_cell.length_b   1.000
_cell.length_c   1.000
_cell.angle_alpha   90.00
_cell.angle_beta   90.00
_cell.angle_gamma   90.00
#
_symmetry.space_group_name_H-M   'P 1'
#
loop_
_entity.id
_entity.type
_entity.pdbx_description
1 polymer ?
#
loop_
_entity_poly.entity_id
_entity_poly.type
_entity_poly.pdbx_seq_one_letter_code
_entity_poly.pdbx_strand_id
1 'polypeptide(L)'
;MSRIVVSLFKCHARNYHSHRGIYGFRIQSSTDLNYGISSIPTNYTNKVYQITEAFRSNGYKIANLNPLGEPKSIYLSSLDPLNYGLGSNERISLSGILHSNKTEINSEDFLLMLKRIYCDKIGVEFQHLHENEKEWLAREFEKIQLEHTMPCEEKKDLVNELIKSQVFDNFLATKFATVKRYGGEGAESMIAFFLEVFRQSCLDGLKDIIIGIPHRGRLNLLTGLLDFPPVVMFKKMLGFSEFPAGIDATGDVLSHLTDLTEYKYKDNLVQITLLPNPSHLEAISPVVVGYARSRLQSLKLADYVSDSANELNYPVLPIQVHGDASFSGQGVVMETIAMSNVPHYSVGGSIHLIVNNQIGFTTPQERGRSSPHCSDIMKMIGAPVIHVNGDHPEEVLKATRLAFSYRQKFKKDVMIDLQCFRRWGHNELDDPTFTNPMMYKVIHSCKVFLTNGILIQEFSLIST
;
A
#
# COMPACT_ATOMS: atom_id res chain seq x y z
N MET A 1 55.08 50.06 32.45
CA MET A 1 53.85 50.66 31.90
C MET A 1 53.23 49.63 30.95
N SER A 2 52.46 48.67 31.45
CA SER A 2 50.99 48.72 31.65
C SER A 2 50.19 48.38 30.39
N ARG A 3 49.55 47.20 30.46
CA ARG A 3 48.33 46.71 29.75
C ARG A 3 48.49 45.95 28.43
N ILE A 4 47.51 45.04 28.25
CA ILE A 4 47.09 44.30 27.03
C ILE A 4 47.86 42.96 26.91
N VAL A 5 47.31 41.75 27.04
CA VAL A 5 46.02 41.18 26.61
C VAL A 5 45.61 40.05 27.57
N VAL A 6 44.42 40.12 28.16
CA VAL A 6 43.67 38.91 28.56
C VAL A 6 42.42 38.94 27.72
N SER A 7 42.39 38.17 26.64
CA SER A 7 41.17 37.90 25.90
C SER A 7 41.38 36.73 24.95
N LEU A 8 40.33 35.90 24.87
CA LEU A 8 40.07 34.85 23.89
C LEU A 8 40.75 33.50 24.15
N PHE A 9 40.08 32.64 24.92
CA PHE A 9 39.67 31.30 24.47
C PHE A 9 38.46 30.84 25.29
N LYS A 10 37.29 31.45 25.04
CA LYS A 10 36.01 30.76 25.33
C LYS A 10 35.74 29.81 24.18
N CYS A 11 36.32 28.61 24.24
CA CYS A 11 35.80 27.47 23.47
C CYS A 11 34.37 27.23 23.95
N HIS A 12 33.38 27.75 23.23
CA HIS A 12 32.02 27.28 23.36
C HIS A 12 32.02 25.86 22.80
N ALA A 13 32.16 24.87 23.69
CA ALA A 13 31.82 23.49 23.35
C ALA A 13 30.35 23.50 22.92
N ARG A 14 30.11 23.48 21.60
CA ARG A 14 28.78 23.25 21.04
C ARG A 14 28.48 21.78 21.27
N ASN A 15 27.97 21.47 22.45
CA ASN A 15 27.47 20.13 22.70
C ASN A 15 26.22 19.94 21.84
N TYR A 16 26.24 18.95 20.95
CA TYR A 16 25.07 18.54 20.17
C TYR A 16 24.05 17.89 21.14
N HIS A 17 23.28 18.72 21.83
CA HIS A 17 22.24 18.27 22.76
C HIS A 17 20.88 18.65 22.21
N SER A 18 20.25 17.69 21.54
CA SER A 18 18.93 17.81 20.91
C SER A 18 17.76 17.75 21.89
N HIS A 19 17.99 17.82 23.21
CA HIS A 19 16.95 17.68 24.25
C HIS A 19 15.84 18.74 24.22
N ARG A 20 15.96 19.78 23.38
CA ARG A 20 14.92 20.80 23.17
C ARG A 20 14.37 20.80 21.73
N GLY A 21 14.68 19.78 20.94
CA GLY A 21 14.47 19.79 19.49
C GLY A 21 15.45 20.74 18.78
N ILE A 22 15.55 20.60 17.45
CA ILE A 22 16.30 21.51 16.56
C ILE A 22 15.47 21.77 15.30
N TYR A 23 15.85 22.74 14.47
CA TYR A 23 15.11 23.01 13.23
C TYR A 23 14.94 21.73 12.39
N GLY A 24 13.69 21.41 12.03
CA GLY A 24 13.38 20.19 11.29
C GLY A 24 13.48 18.91 12.12
N PHE A 25 13.44 18.97 13.45
CA PHE A 25 13.23 17.83 14.34
C PHE A 25 12.56 18.25 15.65
N ARG A 26 11.33 17.79 15.87
CA ARG A 26 10.60 17.98 17.12
C ARG A 26 10.65 16.70 17.95
N ILE A 27 10.90 16.85 19.26
CA ILE A 27 10.77 15.73 20.20
C ILE A 27 9.28 15.47 20.41
N GLN A 28 8.85 14.22 20.18
CA GLN A 28 7.51 13.78 20.59
C GLN A 28 7.48 13.60 22.11
N SER A 29 6.48 14.18 22.77
CA SER A 29 6.26 13.95 24.20
C SER A 29 5.92 12.48 24.42
N SER A 30 6.64 11.82 25.34
CA SER A 30 6.42 10.42 25.74
C SER A 30 5.02 10.14 26.30
N THR A 31 4.18 11.17 26.47
CA THR A 31 2.79 11.07 26.93
C THR A 31 1.84 10.45 25.90
N ASP A 32 2.21 10.40 24.61
CA ASP A 32 1.37 9.83 23.55
C ASP A 32 1.49 8.30 23.42
N LEU A 33 2.34 7.64 24.22
CA LEU A 33 2.48 6.19 24.25
C LEU A 33 1.57 5.49 25.28
N ASN A 34 0.86 6.25 26.12
CA ASN A 34 -0.16 5.70 27.02
C ASN A 34 -1.49 5.51 26.30
N TYR A 35 -1.50 4.71 25.23
CA TYR A 35 -2.76 4.14 24.75
C TYR A 35 -3.19 3.11 25.78
N GLY A 36 -4.34 3.35 26.42
CA GLY A 36 -4.83 2.58 27.54
C GLY A 36 -4.78 1.08 27.24
N ILE A 37 -3.86 0.40 27.94
CA ILE A 37 -3.84 -1.06 28.02
C ILE A 37 -5.20 -1.43 28.57
N SER A 38 -6.10 -1.94 27.73
CA SER A 38 -7.28 -2.61 28.23
C SER A 38 -6.75 -3.80 29.03
N SER A 39 -6.84 -3.69 30.35
CA SER A 39 -6.49 -4.78 31.27
C SER A 39 -7.13 -6.05 30.76
N ILE A 40 -6.31 -7.06 30.39
CA ILE A 40 -6.80 -8.38 29.97
C ILE A 40 -7.78 -8.85 31.04
N PRO A 41 -9.10 -8.96 30.75
CA PRO A 41 -10.05 -9.48 31.70
C PRO A 41 -9.59 -10.87 32.14
N THR A 42 -9.42 -11.03 33.45
CA THR A 42 -8.89 -12.23 34.12
C THR A 42 -9.76 -13.50 33.96
N ASN A 43 -10.82 -13.42 33.15
CA ASN A 43 -11.86 -14.43 32.98
C ASN A 43 -11.92 -15.08 31.59
N TYR A 44 -10.95 -14.85 30.70
CA TYR A 44 -10.91 -15.61 29.45
C TYR A 44 -10.54 -17.07 29.70
N THR A 45 -11.34 -17.99 29.16
CA THR A 45 -10.90 -19.36 28.96
C THR A 45 -9.67 -19.28 28.05
N ASN A 46 -8.49 -19.57 28.61
CA ASN A 46 -7.16 -19.41 27.99
C ASN A 46 -7.13 -19.86 26.51
N LYS A 47 -7.91 -20.90 26.17
CA LYS A 47 -8.04 -21.46 24.82
C LYS A 47 -8.60 -20.52 23.74
N VAL A 48 -9.65 -19.73 24.03
CA VAL A 48 -10.32 -18.90 23.01
C VAL A 48 -9.42 -17.74 22.59
N TYR A 49 -8.76 -17.13 23.56
CA TYR A 49 -7.76 -16.10 23.30
C TYR A 49 -6.56 -16.66 22.53
N GLN A 50 -6.02 -17.82 22.95
CA GLN A 50 -4.87 -18.44 22.29
C GLN A 50 -5.13 -18.78 20.81
N ILE A 51 -6.29 -19.36 20.49
CA ILE A 51 -6.62 -19.64 19.08
C ILE A 51 -6.81 -18.34 18.28
N THR A 52 -7.43 -17.30 18.84
CA THR A 52 -7.54 -15.99 18.17
C THR A 52 -6.16 -15.40 17.87
N GLU A 53 -5.24 -15.42 18.85
CA GLU A 53 -3.86 -14.95 18.64
C GLU A 53 -3.12 -15.79 17.60
N ALA A 54 -3.40 -17.10 17.54
CA ALA A 54 -2.83 -17.95 16.51
C ALA A 54 -3.32 -17.56 15.10
N PHE A 55 -4.60 -17.23 14.94
CA PHE A 55 -5.16 -16.70 13.68
C PHE A 55 -4.62 -15.31 13.34
N ARG A 56 -4.50 -14.40 14.32
CA ARG A 56 -3.85 -13.09 14.14
C ARG A 56 -2.40 -13.23 13.67
N SER A 57 -1.70 -14.27 14.14
CA SER A 57 -0.28 -14.50 13.84
C SER A 57 -0.04 -15.29 12.55
N ASN A 58 -0.95 -16.18 12.16
CA ASN A 58 -0.68 -17.15 11.10
C ASN A 58 -1.78 -17.25 10.04
N GLY A 59 -2.93 -16.59 10.21
CA GLY A 59 -4.07 -16.69 9.30
C GLY A 59 -3.69 -16.26 7.87
N TYR A 60 -2.89 -15.21 7.73
CA TYR A 60 -2.42 -14.72 6.43
C TYR A 60 -1.67 -15.78 5.60
N LYS A 61 -1.04 -16.78 6.25
CA LYS A 61 -0.27 -17.85 5.58
C LYS A 61 -1.17 -18.81 4.81
N ILE A 62 -2.45 -18.89 5.17
CA ILE A 62 -3.47 -19.72 4.50
C ILE A 62 -4.56 -18.87 3.84
N ALA A 63 -4.35 -17.55 3.78
CA ALA A 63 -5.31 -16.65 3.17
C ALA A 63 -5.42 -16.87 1.66
N ASN A 64 -6.62 -16.63 1.11
CA ASN A 64 -6.92 -16.77 -0.31
C ASN A 64 -6.44 -15.54 -1.11
N LEU A 65 -5.12 -15.37 -1.17
CA LEU A 65 -4.47 -14.17 -1.69
C LEU A 65 -4.10 -14.25 -3.17
N ASN A 66 -3.84 -15.45 -3.70
CA ASN A 66 -3.30 -15.60 -5.06
C ASN A 66 -4.43 -15.68 -6.11
N PRO A 67 -4.50 -14.77 -7.09
CA PRO A 67 -5.50 -14.85 -8.17
C PRO A 67 -5.24 -15.98 -9.18
N LEU A 68 -4.03 -16.55 -9.22
CA LEU A 68 -3.64 -17.63 -10.14
C LEU A 68 -3.89 -19.04 -9.60
N GLY A 69 -4.53 -19.20 -8.44
CA GLY A 69 -4.87 -20.53 -7.97
C GLY A 69 -5.56 -20.53 -6.62
N GLU A 70 -6.31 -21.61 -6.38
CA GLU A 70 -6.88 -21.83 -5.06
C GLU A 70 -5.77 -21.96 -4.02
N PRO A 71 -5.96 -21.42 -2.80
CA PRO A 71 -5.02 -21.64 -1.72
C PRO A 71 -4.84 -23.14 -1.56
N LYS A 72 -3.59 -23.62 -1.65
CA LYS A 72 -3.30 -25.01 -1.27
C LYS A 72 -3.90 -25.21 0.11
N SER A 73 -4.65 -26.30 0.31
CA SER A 73 -5.14 -26.68 1.63
C SER A 73 -3.93 -27.02 2.51
N ILE A 74 -3.35 -25.98 3.10
CA ILE A 74 -2.22 -26.07 4.00
C ILE A 74 -2.84 -26.23 5.38
N TYR A 75 -2.73 -27.43 5.92
CA TYR A 75 -3.01 -27.64 7.33
C TYR A 75 -1.89 -26.99 8.14
N LEU A 76 -2.25 -25.97 8.92
CA LEU A 76 -1.37 -25.37 9.92
C LEU A 76 -1.77 -25.89 11.29
N SER A 77 -0.88 -26.66 11.92
CA SER A 77 -1.10 -27.17 13.28
C SER A 77 -1.37 -26.05 14.29
N SER A 78 -0.76 -24.87 14.10
CA SER A 78 -1.02 -23.68 14.92
C SER A 78 -2.44 -23.16 14.82
N LEU A 79 -3.22 -23.54 13.80
CA LEU A 79 -4.62 -23.11 13.62
C LEU A 79 -5.61 -24.23 13.94
N ASP A 80 -5.14 -25.38 14.44
CA ASP A 80 -6.00 -26.49 14.82
C ASP A 80 -6.62 -26.22 16.21
N PRO A 81 -7.95 -26.09 16.33
CA PRO A 81 -8.62 -25.85 17.61
C PRO A 81 -8.36 -26.95 18.66
N LEU A 82 -8.08 -28.18 18.25
CA LEU A 82 -7.82 -29.29 19.16
C LEU A 82 -6.52 -29.08 19.96
N ASN A 83 -5.53 -28.39 19.38
CA ASN A 83 -4.27 -28.07 20.07
C ASN A 83 -4.46 -27.07 21.23
N TYR A 84 -5.61 -26.40 21.28
CA TYR A 84 -5.98 -25.46 22.33
C TYR A 84 -7.05 -26.02 23.28
N GLY A 85 -7.48 -27.28 23.08
CA GLY A 85 -8.56 -27.89 23.86
C GLY A 85 -9.93 -27.27 23.61
N LEU A 86 -10.15 -26.75 22.39
CA LEU A 86 -11.46 -26.24 21.95
C LEU A 86 -12.23 -27.35 21.24
N GLY A 87 -13.25 -27.89 21.89
CA GLY A 87 -14.13 -28.93 21.36
C GLY A 87 -15.26 -28.39 20.48
N SER A 88 -15.96 -29.30 19.79
CA SER A 88 -17.19 -29.02 19.04
C SER A 88 -18.34 -28.62 19.97
N ASN A 89 -19.27 -27.81 19.49
CA ASN A 89 -20.48 -27.36 20.21
C ASN A 89 -20.27 -26.62 21.55
N GLU A 90 -19.07 -26.08 21.81
CA GLU A 90 -18.85 -25.23 22.98
C GLU A 90 -19.45 -23.83 22.76
N ARG A 91 -20.01 -23.20 23.81
CA ARG A 91 -20.43 -21.80 23.76
C ARG A 91 -19.24 -20.89 24.08
N ILE A 92 -18.95 -19.97 23.17
CA ILE A 92 -17.84 -19.03 23.26
C ILE A 92 -18.39 -17.62 23.46
N SER A 93 -17.93 -16.95 24.52
CA SER A 93 -18.14 -15.52 24.68
C SER A 93 -17.13 -14.74 23.84
N LEU A 94 -17.60 -13.76 23.07
CA LEU A 94 -16.77 -12.90 22.22
C LEU A 94 -16.28 -11.64 22.94
N SER A 95 -16.81 -11.36 24.14
CA SER A 95 -16.61 -10.09 24.85
C SER A 95 -15.13 -9.80 25.10
N GLY A 96 -14.60 -8.77 24.43
CA GLY A 96 -13.19 -8.33 24.54
C GLY A 96 -12.15 -9.27 23.91
N ILE A 97 -12.59 -10.27 23.13
CA ILE A 97 -11.71 -11.07 22.27
C ILE A 97 -11.79 -10.58 20.83
N LEU A 98 -13.01 -10.45 20.31
CA LEU A 98 -13.29 -9.94 18.97
C LEU A 98 -14.29 -8.78 19.06
N HIS A 99 -14.10 -7.77 18.21
CA HIS A 99 -15.01 -6.63 18.12
C HIS A 99 -16.26 -6.98 17.29
N SER A 100 -17.10 -7.87 17.81
CA SER A 100 -18.35 -8.30 17.19
C SER A 100 -19.57 -7.79 17.96
N ASN A 101 -20.68 -7.53 17.25
CA ASN A 101 -21.97 -7.20 17.86
C ASN A 101 -22.64 -8.41 18.55
N LYS A 102 -22.15 -9.62 18.28
CA LYS A 102 -22.60 -10.84 18.95
C LYS A 102 -21.85 -11.02 20.27
N THR A 103 -22.56 -11.41 21.32
CA THR A 103 -21.97 -11.64 22.65
C THR A 103 -21.50 -13.08 22.84
N GLU A 104 -22.22 -14.05 22.25
CA GLU A 104 -21.89 -15.47 22.30
C GLU A 104 -22.19 -16.15 20.95
N ILE A 105 -21.37 -17.16 20.60
CA ILE A 105 -21.57 -18.04 19.45
C ILE A 105 -21.08 -19.46 19.77
N ASN A 106 -21.44 -20.44 18.94
CA ASN A 106 -20.88 -21.80 19.08
C ASN A 106 -19.41 -21.83 18.57
N SER A 107 -18.66 -22.87 18.94
CA SER A 107 -17.24 -22.98 18.59
C SER A 107 -16.97 -23.14 17.10
N GLU A 108 -17.89 -23.72 16.34
CA GLU A 108 -17.76 -23.89 14.88
C GLU A 108 -17.91 -22.55 14.14
N ASP A 109 -18.94 -21.78 14.49
CA ASP A 109 -19.21 -20.43 14.00
C ASP A 109 -18.06 -19.49 14.35
N PHE A 110 -17.45 -19.65 15.52
CA PHE A 110 -16.28 -18.87 15.93
C PHE A 110 -15.07 -19.14 15.05
N LEU A 111 -14.78 -20.41 14.78
CA LEU A 111 -13.68 -20.78 13.87
C LEU A 111 -13.95 -20.32 12.43
N LEU A 112 -15.20 -20.41 11.97
CA LEU A 112 -15.60 -19.87 10.66
C LEU A 112 -15.42 -18.35 10.61
N MET A 113 -15.76 -17.64 11.68
CA MET A 113 -15.57 -16.19 11.78
C MET A 113 -14.07 -15.82 11.77
N LEU A 114 -13.22 -16.52 12.53
CA LEU A 114 -11.76 -16.30 12.50
C LEU A 114 -11.17 -16.57 11.11
N LYS A 115 -11.61 -17.65 10.43
CA LYS A 115 -11.21 -17.94 9.05
C LYS A 115 -11.65 -16.83 8.10
N ARG A 116 -12.87 -16.34 8.23
CA ARG A 116 -13.39 -15.23 7.41
C ARG A 116 -12.57 -13.95 7.62
N ILE A 117 -12.20 -13.64 8.85
CA ILE A 117 -11.45 -12.41 9.17
C ILE A 117 -10.00 -12.51 8.67
N TYR A 118 -9.29 -13.60 8.97
CA TYR A 118 -7.83 -13.65 8.80
C TYR A 118 -7.34 -14.51 7.62
N CYS A 119 -8.22 -15.28 6.99
CA CYS A 119 -7.83 -16.28 5.97
C CYS A 119 -8.59 -16.11 4.64
N ASP A 120 -9.28 -15.00 4.42
CA ASP A 120 -10.01 -14.75 3.18
C ASP A 120 -9.15 -13.98 2.16
N LYS A 121 -9.71 -12.98 1.47
CA LYS A 121 -9.05 -12.22 0.40
C LYS A 121 -8.07 -11.14 0.88
N ILE A 122 -8.03 -10.89 2.19
CA ILE A 122 -7.05 -10.03 2.84
C ILE A 122 -6.37 -10.81 3.95
N GLY A 123 -5.04 -10.71 4.03
CA GLY A 123 -4.23 -11.22 5.12
C GLY A 123 -3.33 -10.12 5.64
N VAL A 124 -3.15 -10.02 6.96
CA VAL A 124 -2.34 -8.96 7.58
C VAL A 124 -1.25 -9.57 8.44
N GLU A 125 -0.01 -9.12 8.23
CA GLU A 125 1.12 -9.38 9.11
C GLU A 125 1.34 -8.17 10.01
N PHE A 126 1.05 -8.33 11.31
CA PHE A 126 1.19 -7.24 12.29
C PHE A 126 1.70 -7.69 13.66
N GLN A 127 1.90 -8.98 13.89
CA GLN A 127 2.33 -9.50 15.19
C GLN A 127 3.79 -9.16 15.56
N HIS A 128 4.58 -8.70 14.60
CA HIS A 128 5.95 -8.19 14.81
C HIS A 128 6.00 -6.70 15.22
N LEU A 129 4.86 -6.01 15.31
CA LEU A 129 4.78 -4.59 15.68
C LEU A 129 4.89 -4.38 17.20
N HIS A 130 4.81 -3.12 17.64
CA HIS A 130 4.62 -2.77 19.06
C HIS A 130 3.18 -3.06 19.52
N GLU A 131 2.99 -3.34 20.81
CA GLU A 131 1.70 -3.81 21.35
C GLU A 131 0.50 -2.90 21.03
N ASN A 132 0.66 -1.58 21.16
CA ASN A 132 -0.39 -0.61 20.84
C ASN A 132 -0.79 -0.62 19.34
N GLU A 133 0.17 -0.86 18.45
CA GLU A 133 -0.07 -0.99 17.02
C GLU A 133 -0.77 -2.31 16.70
N LYS A 134 -0.39 -3.41 17.38
CA LYS A 134 -1.02 -4.72 17.24
C LYS A 134 -2.50 -4.70 17.61
N GLU A 135 -2.81 -4.19 18.81
CA GLU A 135 -4.17 -4.11 19.31
C GLU A 135 -5.05 -3.26 18.40
N TRP A 136 -4.53 -2.10 17.96
CA TRP A 136 -5.25 -1.24 17.05
C TRP A 136 -5.49 -1.89 15.68
N LEU A 137 -4.47 -2.50 15.07
CA LEU A 137 -4.61 -3.14 13.76
C LEU A 137 -5.55 -4.33 13.82
N ALA A 138 -5.45 -5.18 14.86
CA ALA A 138 -6.37 -6.28 15.06
C ALA A 138 -7.83 -5.79 15.09
N ARG A 139 -8.10 -4.78 15.91
CA ARG A 139 -9.43 -4.19 16.05
C ARG A 139 -9.96 -3.58 14.75
N GLU A 140 -9.18 -2.73 14.08
CA GLU A 140 -9.64 -2.07 12.85
C GLU A 140 -9.80 -3.09 11.71
N PHE A 141 -8.90 -4.08 11.62
CA PHE A 141 -9.01 -5.12 10.60
C PHE A 141 -10.24 -6.01 10.82
N GLU A 142 -10.48 -6.48 12.05
CA GLU A 142 -11.68 -7.23 12.41
C GLU A 142 -12.95 -6.44 12.10
N LYS A 143 -12.98 -5.16 12.45
CA LYS A 143 -14.10 -4.27 12.16
C LYS A 143 -14.37 -4.17 10.66
N ILE A 144 -13.34 -3.88 9.86
CA ILE A 144 -13.46 -3.74 8.40
C ILE A 144 -13.91 -5.06 7.74
N GLN A 145 -13.48 -6.21 8.26
CA GLN A 145 -13.88 -7.54 7.76
C GLN A 145 -15.32 -7.91 8.14
N LEU A 146 -15.79 -7.45 9.30
CA LEU A 146 -17.15 -7.71 9.80
C LEU A 146 -18.19 -6.71 9.27
N GLU A 147 -17.78 -5.49 8.91
CA GLU A 147 -18.64 -4.50 8.25
C GLU A 147 -19.12 -5.02 6.90
N HIS A 148 -20.45 -5.06 6.73
CA HIS A 148 -21.06 -5.55 5.51
C HIS A 148 -21.43 -4.40 4.58
N THR A 149 -21.10 -4.62 3.31
CA THR A 149 -21.58 -3.92 2.11
C THR A 149 -21.02 -2.54 1.81
N MET A 150 -20.34 -2.47 0.68
CA MET A 150 -20.03 -1.23 -0.03
C MET A 150 -21.28 -0.72 -0.74
N PRO A 151 -21.59 0.60 -0.66
CA PRO A 151 -22.73 1.18 -1.37
C PRO A 151 -22.69 0.90 -2.87
N CYS A 152 -23.87 0.70 -3.48
CA CYS A 152 -23.98 0.37 -4.91
C CYS A 152 -23.32 1.41 -5.83
N GLU A 153 -23.45 2.70 -5.50
CA GLU A 153 -22.81 3.78 -6.27
C GLU A 153 -21.28 3.72 -6.18
N GLU A 154 -20.72 3.41 -5.01
CA GLU A 154 -19.27 3.24 -4.85
C GLU A 154 -18.75 2.04 -5.67
N LYS A 155 -19.52 0.96 -5.74
CA LYS A 155 -19.21 -0.20 -6.59
C LYS A 155 -19.24 0.15 -8.08
N LYS A 156 -20.24 0.91 -8.53
CA LYS A 156 -20.34 1.36 -9.93
C LYS A 156 -19.16 2.26 -10.30
N ASP A 157 -18.84 3.22 -9.46
CA ASP A 157 -17.68 4.11 -9.65
C ASP A 157 -16.39 3.30 -9.79
N LEU A 158 -16.16 2.36 -8.86
CA LEU A 158 -15.00 1.48 -8.89
C LEU A 158 -14.92 0.71 -10.22
N VAL A 159 -16.02 0.05 -10.60
CA VAL A 159 -16.08 -0.74 -11.84
C VAL A 159 -15.83 0.13 -13.06
N ASN A 160 -16.37 1.35 -13.11
CA ASN A 160 -16.13 2.28 -14.20
C ASN A 160 -14.63 2.59 -14.36
N GLU A 161 -13.92 2.85 -13.27
CA GLU A 161 -12.47 3.12 -13.33
C GLU A 161 -11.65 1.90 -13.75
N LEU A 162 -12.02 0.70 -13.28
CA LEU A 162 -11.36 -0.54 -13.71
C LEU A 162 -11.58 -0.81 -15.21
N ILE A 163 -12.80 -0.61 -15.70
CA ILE A 163 -13.14 -0.74 -17.12
C ILE A 163 -12.36 0.26 -17.97
N LYS A 164 -12.28 1.54 -17.56
CA LYS A 164 -11.49 2.55 -18.27
C LYS A 164 -10.03 2.12 -18.40
N SER A 165 -9.43 1.61 -17.32
CA SER A 165 -8.06 1.10 -17.31
C SER A 165 -7.87 -0.04 -18.33
N GLN A 166 -8.77 -1.03 -18.34
CA GLN A 166 -8.67 -2.16 -19.27
C GLN A 166 -8.93 -1.74 -20.72
N VAL A 167 -9.94 -0.90 -20.98
CA VAL A 167 -10.24 -0.36 -22.32
C VAL A 167 -9.07 0.44 -22.86
N PHE A 168 -8.41 1.22 -22.01
CA PHE A 168 -7.23 1.99 -22.38
C PHE A 168 -6.09 1.09 -22.87
N ASP A 169 -5.76 0.03 -22.12
CA ASP A 169 -4.74 -0.93 -22.53
C ASP A 169 -5.10 -1.65 -23.85
N ASN A 170 -6.37 -2.04 -24.00
CA ASN A 170 -6.86 -2.66 -25.26
C ASN A 170 -6.79 -1.69 -26.44
N PHE A 171 -7.10 -0.41 -26.22
CA PHE A 171 -6.96 0.64 -27.23
C PHE A 171 -5.50 0.77 -27.68
N LEU A 172 -4.56 0.82 -26.73
CA LEU A 172 -3.14 0.89 -27.04
C LEU A 172 -2.63 -0.35 -27.77
N ALA A 173 -3.06 -1.54 -27.35
CA ALA A 173 -2.73 -2.79 -28.05
C ALA A 173 -3.19 -2.78 -29.52
N THR A 174 -4.36 -2.17 -29.79
CA THR A 174 -4.92 -2.08 -31.13
C THR A 174 -4.26 -1.00 -31.98
N LYS A 175 -4.01 0.19 -31.42
CA LYS A 175 -3.54 1.37 -32.18
C LYS A 175 -2.02 1.51 -32.23
N PHE A 176 -1.32 0.99 -31.23
CA PHE A 176 0.12 1.09 -31.05
C PHE A 176 0.73 -0.29 -30.77
N ALA A 177 0.35 -1.30 -31.55
CA ALA A 177 0.72 -2.70 -31.34
C ALA A 177 2.23 -2.95 -31.21
N THR A 178 3.08 -2.11 -31.81
CA THR A 178 4.54 -2.22 -31.78
C THR A 178 5.20 -1.45 -30.62
N VAL A 179 4.41 -0.75 -29.79
CA VAL A 179 4.92 0.07 -28.69
C VAL A 179 4.84 -0.70 -27.39
N LYS A 180 5.97 -0.77 -26.68
CA LYS A 180 6.05 -1.31 -25.31
C LYS A 180 5.40 -0.32 -24.35
N ARG A 181 4.30 -0.71 -23.72
CA ARG A 181 3.52 0.16 -22.82
C ARG A 181 3.61 -0.23 -21.35
N TYR A 182 3.93 -1.49 -21.06
CA TYR A 182 3.97 -2.04 -19.70
C TYR A 182 2.64 -1.87 -18.95
N GLY A 183 1.56 -2.31 -19.61
CA GLY A 183 0.18 -2.14 -19.18
C GLY A 183 -0.15 -2.74 -17.81
N GLY A 184 -1.31 -2.35 -17.29
CA GLY A 184 -1.86 -2.79 -16.00
C GLY A 184 -2.70 -4.07 -16.08
N GLU A 185 -2.77 -4.72 -17.24
CA GLU A 185 -3.62 -5.90 -17.47
C GLU A 185 -3.25 -7.09 -16.56
N GLY A 186 -4.20 -7.53 -15.72
CA GLY A 186 -4.01 -8.51 -14.64
C GLY A 186 -3.75 -7.88 -13.27
N ALA A 187 -3.66 -6.56 -13.20
CA ALA A 187 -3.44 -5.77 -11.99
C ALA A 187 -4.31 -4.49 -11.97
N GLU A 188 -5.43 -4.47 -12.71
CA GLU A 188 -6.31 -3.28 -12.83
C GLU A 188 -6.80 -2.78 -11.47
N SER A 189 -6.93 -3.65 -10.48
CA SER A 189 -7.30 -3.31 -9.11
C SER A 189 -6.32 -2.39 -8.40
N MET A 190 -5.11 -2.16 -8.92
CA MET A 190 -4.25 -1.06 -8.45
C MET A 190 -4.93 0.32 -8.60
N ILE A 191 -5.83 0.48 -9.58
CA ILE A 191 -6.62 1.70 -9.76
C ILE A 191 -7.61 1.87 -8.60
N ALA A 192 -8.12 0.78 -8.02
CA ALA A 192 -8.93 0.82 -6.80
C ALA A 192 -8.13 1.42 -5.64
N PHE A 193 -6.87 1.01 -5.47
CA PHE A 193 -5.98 1.58 -4.47
C PHE A 193 -5.79 3.09 -4.66
N PHE A 194 -5.45 3.55 -5.86
CA PHE A 194 -5.25 4.99 -6.11
C PHE A 194 -6.54 5.79 -5.92
N LEU A 195 -7.65 5.27 -6.43
CA LEU A 195 -8.96 5.89 -6.26
C LEU A 195 -9.28 6.12 -4.77
N GLU A 196 -9.08 5.10 -3.94
CA GLU A 196 -9.40 5.18 -2.53
C GLU A 196 -8.42 6.04 -1.75
N VAL A 197 -7.11 5.91 -1.99
CA VAL A 197 -6.13 6.72 -1.25
C VAL A 197 -6.28 8.21 -1.59
N PHE A 198 -6.66 8.57 -2.81
CA PHE A 198 -6.95 9.96 -3.17
C PHE A 198 -8.23 10.45 -2.50
N ARG A 199 -9.30 9.65 -2.49
CA ARG A 199 -10.55 9.97 -1.78
C ARG A 199 -10.33 10.17 -0.28
N GLN A 200 -9.63 9.24 0.37
CA GLN A 200 -9.30 9.32 1.80
C GLN A 200 -8.42 10.56 2.10
N SER A 201 -7.45 10.85 1.23
CA SER A 201 -6.60 12.04 1.37
C SER A 201 -7.40 13.34 1.29
N CYS A 202 -8.37 13.45 0.37
CA CYS A 202 -9.29 14.58 0.32
C CYS A 202 -10.16 14.69 1.58
N LEU A 203 -10.71 13.56 2.06
CA LEU A 203 -11.58 13.54 3.25
C LEU A 203 -10.82 13.90 4.54
N ASP A 204 -9.56 13.52 4.66
CA ASP A 204 -8.69 13.81 5.80
C ASP A 204 -8.02 15.21 5.70
N GLY A 205 -8.25 15.93 4.59
CA GLY A 205 -7.71 17.28 4.38
C GLY A 205 -6.19 17.30 4.14
N LEU A 206 -5.62 16.26 3.54
CA LEU A 206 -4.24 16.27 3.10
C LEU A 206 -4.05 17.32 1.99
N LYS A 207 -2.86 17.92 1.95
CA LYS A 207 -2.53 19.01 1.00
C LYS A 207 -1.88 18.49 -0.27
N ASP A 208 -0.96 17.54 -0.12
CA ASP A 208 -0.14 17.04 -1.22
C ASP A 208 0.00 15.51 -1.14
N ILE A 209 -0.05 14.87 -2.30
CA ILE A 209 0.34 13.47 -2.51
C ILE A 209 1.52 13.45 -3.47
N ILE A 210 2.61 12.81 -3.06
CA ILE A 210 3.82 12.68 -3.88
C ILE A 210 3.97 11.21 -4.26
N ILE A 211 3.92 10.91 -5.56
CA ILE A 211 3.91 9.54 -6.08
C ILE A 211 5.23 9.24 -6.79
N GLY A 212 5.86 8.13 -6.40
CA GLY A 212 6.85 7.44 -7.23
C GLY A 212 6.31 6.09 -7.67
N ILE A 213 6.31 5.84 -8.97
CA ILE A 213 5.79 4.60 -9.57
C ILE A 213 6.69 4.15 -10.72
N PRO A 214 7.02 2.84 -10.86
CA PRO A 214 7.75 2.33 -12.01
C PRO A 214 6.89 2.32 -13.28
N HIS A 215 7.25 1.50 -14.27
CA HIS A 215 6.55 1.43 -15.55
C HIS A 215 5.15 0.77 -15.47
N ARG A 216 4.95 -0.19 -14.56
CA ARG A 216 3.75 -1.06 -14.53
C ARG A 216 2.49 -0.24 -14.23
N GLY A 217 1.56 -0.20 -15.19
CA GLY A 217 0.27 0.50 -15.03
C GLY A 217 0.38 2.03 -14.89
N ARG A 218 1.56 2.62 -15.12
CA ARG A 218 1.79 4.07 -14.96
C ARG A 218 0.90 4.89 -15.90
N LEU A 219 0.79 4.45 -17.15
CA LEU A 219 0.00 5.15 -18.16
C LEU A 219 -1.49 5.13 -17.80
N ASN A 220 -1.98 4.01 -17.26
CA ASN A 220 -3.34 3.85 -16.77
C ASN A 220 -3.63 4.84 -15.63
N LEU A 221 -2.71 4.99 -14.67
CA LEU A 221 -2.84 5.99 -13.60
C LEU A 221 -2.88 7.42 -14.15
N LEU A 222 -1.92 7.76 -15.02
CA LEU A 222 -1.81 9.08 -15.65
C LEU A 222 -3.11 9.48 -16.36
N THR A 223 -3.61 8.66 -17.28
CA THR A 223 -4.79 9.01 -18.07
C THR A 223 -6.10 8.75 -17.36
N GLY A 224 -6.12 7.81 -16.41
CA GLY A 224 -7.34 7.38 -15.73
C GLY A 224 -7.73 8.28 -14.56
N LEU A 225 -6.77 8.65 -13.71
CA LEU A 225 -7.04 9.39 -12.47
C LEU A 225 -6.30 10.73 -12.35
N LEU A 226 -5.29 10.99 -13.18
CA LEU A 226 -4.51 12.23 -13.12
C LEU A 226 -4.82 13.21 -14.27
N ASP A 227 -5.82 12.91 -15.09
CA ASP A 227 -6.24 13.73 -16.23
C ASP A 227 -5.12 14.04 -17.25
N PHE A 228 -4.09 13.19 -17.31
CA PHE A 228 -2.98 13.38 -18.25
C PHE A 228 -3.49 13.33 -19.69
N PRO A 229 -3.21 14.36 -20.53
CA PRO A 229 -3.78 14.43 -21.88
C PRO A 229 -3.31 13.25 -22.77
N PRO A 230 -4.22 12.35 -23.22
CA PRO A 230 -3.82 11.18 -24.02
C PRO A 230 -3.12 11.56 -25.33
N VAL A 231 -3.43 12.73 -25.89
CA VAL A 231 -2.78 13.26 -27.11
C VAL A 231 -1.27 13.46 -26.91
N VAL A 232 -0.83 13.91 -25.73
CA VAL A 232 0.60 14.06 -25.41
C VAL A 232 1.26 12.68 -25.34
N MET A 233 0.57 11.70 -24.76
CA MET A 233 1.05 10.32 -24.71
C MET A 233 1.18 9.71 -26.11
N PHE A 234 0.18 9.90 -26.97
CA PHE A 234 0.22 9.40 -28.35
C PHE A 234 1.32 10.06 -29.17
N LYS A 235 1.59 11.36 -28.98
CA LYS A 235 2.75 12.03 -29.58
C LYS A 235 4.06 11.32 -29.21
N LYS A 236 4.25 11.03 -27.92
CA LYS A 236 5.44 10.31 -27.44
C LYS A 236 5.53 8.90 -28.03
N MET A 237 4.41 8.17 -28.16
CA MET A 237 4.37 6.85 -28.80
C MET A 237 4.75 6.89 -30.30
N LEU A 238 4.45 8.00 -30.97
CA LEU A 238 4.84 8.24 -32.37
C LEU A 238 6.29 8.77 -32.53
N GLY A 239 7.03 8.92 -31.43
CA GLY A 239 8.41 9.41 -31.43
C GLY A 239 8.55 10.93 -31.46
N PHE A 240 7.46 11.69 -31.24
CA PHE A 240 7.51 13.14 -31.11
C PHE A 240 7.87 13.58 -29.68
N SER A 241 8.34 14.82 -29.57
CA SER A 241 8.61 15.46 -28.27
C SER A 241 7.33 15.60 -27.43
N GLU A 242 7.46 15.37 -26.13
CA GLU A 242 6.47 15.67 -25.10
C GLU A 242 6.40 17.16 -24.76
N PHE A 243 7.44 17.93 -25.12
CA PHE A 243 7.54 19.35 -24.82
C PHE A 243 7.00 20.23 -25.94
N PRO A 244 6.55 21.46 -25.62
CA PRO A 244 6.27 22.49 -26.62
C PRO A 244 7.49 22.77 -27.51
N ALA A 245 7.24 23.22 -28.73
CA ALA A 245 8.30 23.64 -29.63
C ALA A 245 9.13 24.80 -29.04
N GLY A 246 10.45 24.75 -29.20
CA GLY A 246 11.38 25.78 -28.69
C GLY A 246 11.91 25.53 -27.27
N ILE A 247 11.47 24.48 -26.58
CA ILE A 247 12.09 24.05 -25.33
C ILE A 247 13.34 23.23 -25.64
N ASP A 248 14.47 23.63 -25.05
CA ASP A 248 15.73 22.88 -25.12
C ASP A 248 15.73 21.76 -24.09
N ALA A 249 15.17 20.61 -24.49
CA ALA A 249 15.13 19.41 -23.67
C ALA A 249 15.32 18.17 -24.55
N THR A 250 16.07 17.20 -24.05
CA THR A 250 16.35 15.94 -24.77
C THR A 250 15.18 14.96 -24.74
N GLY A 251 14.24 15.14 -23.81
CA GLY A 251 13.12 14.21 -23.59
C GLY A 251 13.52 12.94 -22.84
N ASP A 252 12.52 12.10 -22.59
CA ASP A 252 12.68 10.77 -22.00
C ASP A 252 11.69 9.74 -22.62
N VAL A 253 11.72 8.49 -22.19
CA VAL A 253 10.82 7.44 -22.70
C VAL A 253 9.40 7.54 -22.13
N LEU A 254 8.45 6.91 -22.83
CA LEU A 254 7.02 6.89 -22.49
C LEU A 254 6.74 6.56 -21.02
N SER A 255 7.41 5.54 -20.47
CA SER A 255 7.18 5.07 -19.10
C SER A 255 7.72 6.00 -18.01
N HIS A 256 8.31 7.15 -18.37
CA HIS A 256 8.82 8.15 -17.42
C HIS A 256 7.98 9.45 -17.43
N LEU A 257 6.92 9.53 -18.25
CA LEU A 257 6.00 10.69 -18.28
C LEU A 257 5.45 11.00 -16.90
N THR A 258 5.25 12.27 -16.60
CA THR A 258 4.89 12.80 -15.27
C THR A 258 3.65 13.66 -15.34
N ASP A 259 3.07 13.96 -14.18
CA ASP A 259 2.07 15.02 -14.10
C ASP A 259 2.02 15.71 -12.73
N LEU A 260 1.45 16.91 -12.73
CA LEU A 260 1.06 17.67 -11.56
C LEU A 260 -0.39 18.11 -11.75
N THR A 261 -1.29 17.61 -10.92
CA THR A 261 -2.73 17.85 -11.07
C THR A 261 -3.41 18.01 -9.71
N GLU A 262 -4.65 18.49 -9.74
CA GLU A 262 -5.53 18.55 -8.57
C GLU A 262 -6.55 17.42 -8.65
N TYR A 263 -6.65 16.61 -7.59
CA TYR A 263 -7.73 15.64 -7.47
C TYR A 263 -8.82 16.19 -6.56
N LYS A 264 -10.07 16.15 -7.02
CA LYS A 264 -11.23 16.68 -6.30
C LYS A 264 -12.18 15.55 -5.91
N TYR A 265 -12.62 15.54 -4.66
CA TYR A 265 -13.61 14.60 -4.18
C TYR A 265 -14.52 15.26 -3.15
N LYS A 266 -15.82 15.28 -3.45
CA LYS A 266 -16.82 16.12 -2.74
C LYS A 266 -16.35 17.58 -2.74
N ASP A 267 -16.36 18.25 -1.60
CA ASP A 267 -15.94 19.65 -1.45
C ASP A 267 -14.45 19.82 -1.12
N ASN A 268 -13.67 18.74 -1.15
CA ASN A 268 -12.25 18.74 -0.81
C ASN A 268 -11.37 18.48 -2.03
N LEU A 269 -10.13 18.96 -1.98
CA LEU A 269 -9.12 18.76 -3.02
C LEU A 269 -7.78 18.38 -2.40
N VAL A 270 -6.97 17.67 -3.18
CA VAL A 270 -5.56 17.37 -2.86
C VAL A 270 -4.70 17.57 -4.11
N GLN A 271 -3.50 18.14 -3.94
CA GLN A 271 -2.53 18.24 -5.03
C GLN A 271 -1.82 16.90 -5.21
N ILE A 272 -1.66 16.44 -6.45
CA ILE A 272 -0.97 15.19 -6.76
C ILE A 272 0.21 15.49 -7.68
N THR A 273 1.41 15.13 -7.23
CA THR A 273 2.64 15.20 -8.02
C THR A 273 3.15 13.78 -8.29
N LEU A 274 3.20 13.37 -9.56
CA LEU A 274 3.81 12.12 -9.97
C LEU A 274 5.21 12.42 -10.52
N LEU A 275 6.24 11.95 -9.81
CA LEU A 275 7.63 12.34 -10.09
C LEU A 275 8.20 11.62 -11.33
N PRO A 276 9.14 12.27 -12.05
CA PRO A 276 9.91 11.60 -13.10
C PRO A 276 10.89 10.62 -12.45
N ASN A 277 11.15 9.51 -13.13
CA ASN A 277 12.13 8.52 -12.68
C ASN A 277 12.87 7.92 -13.87
N PRO A 278 14.15 7.54 -13.70
CA PRO A 278 14.83 6.74 -14.69
C PRO A 278 14.27 5.31 -14.72
N SER A 279 14.77 4.50 -15.66
CA SER A 279 14.44 3.07 -15.72
C SER A 279 15.12 2.24 -14.61
N HIS A 280 16.04 2.85 -13.85
CA HIS A 280 16.66 2.23 -12.68
C HIS A 280 15.60 2.10 -11.58
N LEU A 281 15.04 0.91 -11.44
CA LEU A 281 13.96 0.63 -10.50
C LEU A 281 14.36 1.01 -9.07
N GLU A 282 13.39 1.50 -8.30
CA GLU A 282 13.53 1.95 -6.91
C GLU A 282 14.43 3.17 -6.67
N ALA A 283 15.20 3.64 -7.66
CA ALA A 283 16.01 4.86 -7.51
C ALA A 283 15.17 6.12 -7.21
N ILE A 284 13.88 6.09 -7.55
CA ILE A 284 12.91 7.16 -7.26
C ILE A 284 12.45 7.19 -5.80
N SER A 285 12.53 6.08 -5.07
CA SER A 285 12.03 5.94 -3.69
C SER A 285 12.57 7.02 -2.73
N PRO A 286 13.91 7.21 -2.59
CA PRO A 286 14.42 8.25 -1.70
C PRO A 286 14.10 9.67 -2.19
N VAL A 287 13.94 9.86 -3.51
CA VAL A 287 13.59 11.16 -4.10
C VAL A 287 12.15 11.55 -3.77
N VAL A 288 11.21 10.60 -3.76
CA VAL A 288 9.82 10.82 -3.31
C VAL A 288 9.78 11.32 -1.88
N VAL A 289 10.50 10.64 -0.98
CA VAL A 289 10.56 11.01 0.44
C VAL A 289 11.24 12.38 0.62
N GLY A 290 12.35 12.61 -0.08
CA GLY A 290 13.04 13.91 -0.06
C GLY A 290 12.17 15.06 -0.58
N TYR A 291 11.39 14.84 -1.64
CA TYR A 291 10.44 15.82 -2.18
C TYR A 291 9.29 16.06 -1.20
N ALA A 292 8.74 15.01 -0.58
CA ALA A 292 7.72 15.18 0.46
C ALA A 292 8.26 15.98 1.66
N ARG A 293 9.50 15.71 2.09
CA ARG A 293 10.16 16.47 3.17
C ARG A 293 10.36 17.93 2.80
N SER A 294 10.77 18.22 1.56
CA SER A 294 10.95 19.59 1.07
C SER A 294 9.61 20.34 0.97
N ARG A 295 8.51 19.66 0.62
CA ARG A 295 7.16 20.22 0.67
C ARG A 295 6.73 20.56 2.10
N LEU A 296 6.94 19.66 3.06
CA LEU A 296 6.69 19.93 4.48
C LEU A 296 7.48 21.16 4.97
N GLN A 297 8.75 21.28 4.57
CA GLN A 297 9.60 22.42 4.89
C GLN A 297 9.08 23.72 4.27
N SER A 298 8.75 23.70 2.98
CA SER A 298 8.29 24.87 2.23
C SER A 298 6.97 25.41 2.77
N LEU A 299 6.08 24.51 3.18
CA LEU A 299 4.80 24.85 3.80
C LEU A 299 4.91 25.20 5.30
N LYS A 300 6.10 25.03 5.90
CA LYS A 300 6.35 25.18 7.34
C LYS A 300 5.41 24.31 8.20
N LEU A 301 5.23 23.06 7.80
CA LEU A 301 4.36 22.07 8.44
C LEU A 301 5.16 20.95 9.14
N ALA A 302 4.49 20.12 9.93
CA ALA A 302 5.09 19.04 10.72
C ALA A 302 6.28 19.52 11.59
N ASP A 303 7.48 18.99 11.34
CA ASP A 303 8.72 19.34 12.05
C ASP A 303 9.21 20.77 11.82
N TYR A 304 8.61 21.49 10.86
CA TYR A 304 9.01 22.85 10.46
C TYR A 304 8.05 23.94 10.96
N VAL A 305 7.06 23.57 11.78
CA VAL A 305 6.16 24.53 12.45
C VAL A 305 6.91 25.26 13.58
N SER A 306 6.71 26.57 13.69
CA SER A 306 7.34 27.40 14.73
C SER A 306 6.67 27.32 16.11
N ASP A 307 5.42 26.90 16.16
CA ASP A 307 4.63 26.75 17.38
C ASP A 307 4.64 25.30 17.89
N SER A 308 5.05 25.12 19.14
CA SER A 308 5.18 23.80 19.78
C SER A 308 3.85 23.22 20.28
N ALA A 309 2.75 23.99 20.27
CA ALA A 309 1.48 23.59 20.87
C ALA A 309 0.61 22.63 20.03
N ASN A 310 0.87 22.52 18.72
CA ASN A 310 0.07 21.67 17.83
C ASN A 310 0.64 20.26 17.70
N GLU A 311 -0.27 19.28 17.65
CA GLU A 311 0.00 17.88 17.29
C GLU A 311 0.77 17.78 15.96
N LEU A 312 1.73 16.85 15.90
CA LEU A 312 2.55 16.61 14.70
C LEU A 312 1.69 15.98 13.59
N ASN A 313 1.09 16.82 12.76
CA ASN A 313 0.40 16.39 11.55
C ASN A 313 1.33 16.42 10.32
N TYR A 314 1.17 15.43 9.45
CA TYR A 314 1.92 15.24 8.21
C TYR A 314 0.96 15.30 7.00
N PRO A 315 0.58 16.50 6.55
CA PRO A 315 -0.41 16.71 5.48
C PRO A 315 0.13 16.47 4.07
N VAL A 316 1.38 16.03 3.95
CA VAL A 316 2.00 15.59 2.69
C VAL A 316 2.15 14.07 2.78
N LEU A 317 1.55 13.35 1.83
CA LEU A 317 1.56 11.88 1.79
C LEU A 317 2.46 11.37 0.66
N PRO A 318 3.59 10.74 0.98
CA PRO A 318 4.34 9.98 0.00
C PRO A 318 3.66 8.63 -0.29
N ILE A 319 3.46 8.34 -1.56
CA ILE A 319 3.01 7.04 -2.07
C ILE A 319 4.14 6.44 -2.91
N GLN A 320 4.59 5.25 -2.53
CA GLN A 320 5.67 4.55 -3.23
C GLN A 320 5.13 3.25 -3.82
N VAL A 321 5.21 3.12 -5.14
CA VAL A 321 4.73 1.96 -5.87
C VAL A 321 5.92 1.17 -6.37
N HIS A 322 5.86 -0.15 -6.24
CA HIS A 322 7.00 -1.03 -6.48
C HIS A 322 6.60 -2.24 -7.32
N GLY A 323 7.59 -2.87 -7.96
CA GLY A 323 7.47 -4.25 -8.45
C GLY A 323 7.98 -5.23 -7.40
N ASP A 324 7.43 -6.45 -7.35
CA ASP A 324 7.80 -7.47 -6.35
C ASP A 324 9.29 -7.84 -6.40
N ALA A 325 9.83 -8.01 -7.61
CA ALA A 325 11.24 -8.35 -7.80
C ALA A 325 12.19 -7.19 -7.47
N SER A 326 11.86 -5.96 -7.85
CA SER A 326 12.72 -4.80 -7.60
C SER A 326 12.70 -4.38 -6.14
N PHE A 327 11.53 -4.44 -5.49
CA PHE A 327 11.38 -4.13 -4.07
C PHE A 327 12.26 -5.01 -3.18
N SER A 328 12.35 -6.31 -3.50
CA SER A 328 13.15 -7.27 -2.74
C SER A 328 14.63 -7.31 -3.16
N GLY A 329 14.96 -6.84 -4.35
CA GLY A 329 16.31 -6.94 -4.92
C GLY A 329 17.17 -5.67 -4.88
N GLN A 330 16.58 -4.48 -4.75
CA GLN A 330 17.32 -3.21 -4.81
C GLN A 330 17.65 -2.67 -3.40
N GLY A 331 18.96 -2.52 -3.12
CA GLY A 331 19.48 -2.00 -1.83
C GLY A 331 18.89 -0.65 -1.40
N VAL A 332 18.62 0.23 -2.36
CA VAL A 332 18.07 1.57 -2.12
C VAL A 332 16.71 1.56 -1.43
N VAL A 333 15.93 0.48 -1.58
CA VAL A 333 14.66 0.29 -0.85
C VAL A 333 14.93 0.17 0.64
N MET A 334 15.84 -0.71 1.04
CA MET A 334 16.25 -0.91 2.44
C MET A 334 16.83 0.37 3.04
N GLU A 335 17.68 1.08 2.29
CA GLU A 335 18.23 2.36 2.72
C GLU A 335 17.12 3.40 2.96
N THR A 336 16.15 3.50 2.03
CA THR A 336 15.04 4.46 2.12
C THR A 336 14.15 4.17 3.33
N ILE A 337 13.71 2.92 3.53
CA ILE A 337 12.84 2.58 4.66
C ILE A 337 13.57 2.68 6.00
N ALA A 338 14.88 2.41 6.06
CA ALA A 338 15.69 2.60 7.25
C ALA A 338 15.67 4.07 7.73
N MET A 339 15.44 5.01 6.82
CA MET A 339 15.37 6.44 7.09
C MET A 339 13.95 6.95 7.42
N SER A 340 12.92 6.10 7.32
CA SER A 340 11.49 6.45 7.49
C SER A 340 11.17 7.18 8.81
N ASN A 341 11.83 6.79 9.90
CA ASN A 341 11.65 7.35 11.25
C ASN A 341 12.87 8.13 11.76
N VAL A 342 13.87 8.37 10.90
CA VAL A 342 15.08 9.09 11.30
C VAL A 342 14.79 10.60 11.30
N PRO A 343 15.20 11.35 12.35
CA PRO A 343 15.11 12.80 12.37
C PRO A 343 15.66 13.44 11.10
N HIS A 344 15.03 14.53 10.65
CA HIS A 344 15.35 15.26 9.42
C HIS A 344 15.02 14.55 8.09
N TYR A 345 14.74 13.25 8.10
CA TYR A 345 14.33 12.48 6.93
C TYR A 345 12.87 12.05 6.98
N SER A 346 12.36 11.75 8.17
CA SER A 346 11.00 11.27 8.35
C SER A 346 9.96 12.22 7.72
N VAL A 347 8.92 11.64 7.14
CA VAL A 347 7.81 12.36 6.52
C VAL A 347 6.46 11.90 7.09
N GLY A 348 6.50 11.29 8.28
CA GLY A 348 5.31 10.77 8.97
C GLY A 348 4.69 9.57 8.28
N GLY A 349 5.52 8.68 7.75
CA GLY A 349 5.09 7.45 7.10
C GLY A 349 4.73 7.61 5.63
N SER A 350 5.19 6.67 4.81
CA SER A 350 4.76 6.46 3.41
C SER A 350 3.72 5.34 3.33
N ILE A 351 2.82 5.42 2.35
CA ILE A 351 2.00 4.26 1.96
C ILE A 351 2.67 3.58 0.76
N HIS A 352 2.99 2.31 0.91
CA HIS A 352 3.63 1.51 -0.13
C HIS A 352 2.63 0.57 -0.80
N LEU A 353 2.72 0.46 -2.13
CA LEU A 353 2.00 -0.53 -2.92
C LEU A 353 3.01 -1.37 -3.71
N ILE A 354 3.10 -2.67 -3.44
CA ILE A 354 3.77 -3.60 -4.35
C ILE A 354 2.74 -4.14 -5.33
N VAL A 355 2.96 -3.93 -6.63
CA VAL A 355 2.22 -4.61 -7.70
C VAL A 355 2.84 -5.99 -7.91
N ASN A 356 2.44 -6.95 -7.08
CA ASN A 356 3.02 -8.28 -7.03
C ASN A 356 2.39 -9.20 -8.07
N ASN A 357 2.87 -9.08 -9.30
CA ASN A 357 2.44 -9.93 -10.42
C ASN A 357 3.15 -11.29 -10.45
N GLN A 358 3.92 -11.60 -9.41
CA GLN A 358 4.59 -12.88 -9.17
C GLN A 358 5.73 -13.20 -10.16
N ILE A 359 6.24 -12.21 -10.90
CA ILE A 359 7.31 -12.42 -11.89
C ILE A 359 8.11 -11.15 -12.22
N GLY A 360 9.42 -11.18 -11.99
CA GLY A 360 10.36 -10.14 -12.43
C GLY A 360 10.97 -10.47 -13.78
N PHE A 361 10.54 -9.79 -14.85
CA PHE A 361 10.92 -10.13 -16.23
C PHE A 361 10.56 -11.59 -16.57
N THR A 362 11.54 -12.51 -16.54
CA THR A 362 11.39 -13.96 -16.71
C THR A 362 11.62 -14.74 -15.41
N THR A 363 12.03 -14.07 -14.34
CA THR A 363 12.46 -14.67 -13.08
C THR A 363 11.26 -14.83 -12.14
N PRO A 364 10.89 -16.06 -11.74
CA PRO A 364 9.77 -16.28 -10.84
C PRO A 364 10.15 -15.91 -9.39
N GLN A 365 9.13 -15.78 -8.54
CA GLN A 365 9.24 -15.33 -7.15
C GLN A 365 10.32 -16.05 -6.34
N GLU A 366 10.38 -17.39 -6.44
CA GLU A 366 11.32 -18.23 -5.69
C GLU A 366 12.80 -18.01 -6.07
N ARG A 367 13.06 -17.27 -7.15
CA ARG A 367 14.41 -16.87 -7.59
C ARG A 367 14.68 -15.37 -7.42
N GLY A 368 13.67 -14.59 -7.04
CA GLY A 368 13.80 -13.14 -6.83
C GLY A 368 14.13 -12.74 -5.39
N ARG A 369 13.94 -13.63 -4.42
CA ARG A 369 14.08 -13.34 -2.99
C ARG A 369 14.42 -14.58 -2.16
N SER A 370 14.84 -14.37 -0.92
CA SER A 370 15.18 -15.44 0.05
C SER A 370 14.16 -15.60 1.18
N SER A 371 12.96 -15.04 1.03
CA SER A 371 11.89 -15.06 2.03
C SER A 371 10.53 -15.32 1.38
N PRO A 372 9.50 -15.74 2.14
CA PRO A 372 8.19 -16.08 1.57
C PRO A 372 7.53 -14.91 0.80
N HIS A 373 7.58 -13.70 1.34
CA HIS A 373 6.89 -12.54 0.77
C HIS A 373 7.90 -11.48 0.30
N CYS A 374 7.64 -10.83 -0.84
CA CYS A 374 8.48 -9.70 -1.29
C CYS A 374 8.44 -8.53 -0.30
N SER A 375 7.35 -8.37 0.43
CA SER A 375 7.15 -7.37 1.48
C SER A 375 7.94 -7.61 2.77
N ASP A 376 8.64 -8.74 2.93
CA ASP A 376 9.37 -9.07 4.16
C ASP A 376 10.44 -8.02 4.53
N ILE A 377 10.92 -7.25 3.55
CA ILE A 377 11.83 -6.11 3.76
C ILE A 377 11.23 -5.08 4.74
N MET A 378 9.90 -4.90 4.77
CA MET A 378 9.22 -3.98 5.69
C MET A 378 9.35 -4.37 7.16
N LYS A 379 9.65 -5.63 7.45
CA LYS A 379 9.87 -6.12 8.82
C LYS A 379 11.13 -5.51 9.44
N MET A 380 12.07 -5.01 8.64
CA MET A 380 13.27 -4.30 9.11
C MET A 380 12.94 -3.11 10.02
N ILE A 381 11.82 -2.42 9.77
CA ILE A 381 11.39 -1.23 10.54
C ILE A 381 10.14 -1.48 11.39
N GLY A 382 9.71 -2.73 11.49
CA GLY A 382 8.46 -3.07 12.18
C GLY A 382 7.27 -2.33 11.59
N ALA A 383 7.09 -2.39 10.27
CA ALA A 383 5.91 -1.87 9.57
C ALA A 383 4.91 -3.00 9.25
N PRO A 384 3.59 -2.74 9.31
CA PRO A 384 2.58 -3.71 8.94
C PRO A 384 2.58 -4.00 7.45
N VAL A 385 2.22 -5.22 7.10
CA VAL A 385 2.00 -5.66 5.72
C VAL A 385 0.57 -6.15 5.57
N ILE A 386 -0.14 -5.61 4.59
CA ILE A 386 -1.49 -6.02 4.20
C ILE A 386 -1.40 -6.68 2.83
N HIS A 387 -1.57 -8.00 2.78
CA HIS A 387 -1.67 -8.74 1.53
C HIS A 387 -3.12 -8.76 1.07
N VAL A 388 -3.36 -8.51 -0.22
CA VAL A 388 -4.70 -8.49 -0.77
C VAL A 388 -4.75 -9.15 -2.15
N ASN A 389 -5.80 -9.93 -2.37
CA ASN A 389 -6.05 -10.57 -3.66
C ASN A 389 -6.54 -9.53 -4.69
N GLY A 390 -5.77 -9.33 -5.75
CA GLY A 390 -6.04 -8.35 -6.80
C GLY A 390 -7.26 -8.65 -7.65
N ASP A 391 -7.80 -9.87 -7.65
CA ASP A 391 -9.06 -10.20 -8.33
C ASP A 391 -10.30 -9.74 -7.54
N HIS A 392 -10.11 -9.17 -6.34
CA HIS A 392 -11.19 -8.67 -5.49
C HIS A 392 -11.03 -7.16 -5.20
N PRO A 393 -11.41 -6.28 -6.16
CA PRO A 393 -11.21 -4.83 -6.01
C PRO A 393 -11.85 -4.20 -4.76
N GLU A 394 -12.99 -4.70 -4.29
CA GLU A 394 -13.62 -4.23 -3.05
C GLU A 394 -12.72 -4.45 -1.83
N GLU A 395 -11.99 -5.57 -1.82
CA GLU A 395 -11.03 -5.90 -0.76
C GLU A 395 -9.77 -5.03 -0.86
N VAL A 396 -9.37 -4.64 -2.07
CA VAL A 396 -8.29 -3.64 -2.27
C VAL A 396 -8.69 -2.28 -1.68
N LEU A 397 -9.94 -1.84 -1.83
CA LEU A 397 -10.44 -0.62 -1.19
C LEU A 397 -10.35 -0.72 0.35
N LYS A 398 -10.78 -1.84 0.94
CA LYS A 398 -10.66 -2.09 2.38
C LYS A 398 -9.21 -2.09 2.87
N ALA A 399 -8.31 -2.78 2.16
CA ALA A 399 -6.88 -2.79 2.46
C ALA A 399 -6.29 -1.37 2.43
N THR A 400 -6.71 -0.56 1.45
CA THR A 400 -6.28 0.83 1.31
C THR A 400 -6.75 1.70 2.47
N ARG A 401 -8.01 1.55 2.90
CA ARG A 401 -8.55 2.26 4.08
C ARG A 401 -7.81 1.92 5.35
N LEU A 402 -7.49 0.63 5.56
CA LEU A 402 -6.73 0.17 6.73
C LEU A 402 -5.32 0.76 6.71
N ALA A 403 -4.62 0.70 5.57
CA ALA A 403 -3.29 1.27 5.41
C ALA A 403 -3.29 2.78 5.66
N PHE A 404 -4.21 3.52 5.03
CA PHE A 404 -4.35 4.95 5.20
C PHE A 404 -4.59 5.32 6.68
N SER A 405 -5.53 4.64 7.35
CA SER A 405 -5.83 4.86 8.76
C SER A 405 -4.62 4.57 9.66
N TYR A 406 -3.84 3.53 9.35
CA TYR A 406 -2.63 3.20 10.11
C TYR A 406 -1.58 4.32 9.96
N ARG A 407 -1.30 4.76 8.72
CA ARG A 407 -0.36 5.85 8.45
C ARG A 407 -0.81 7.12 9.15
N GLN A 408 -2.09 7.46 9.07
CA GLN A 408 -2.62 8.65 9.76
C GLN A 408 -2.52 8.54 11.27
N LYS A 409 -2.73 7.36 11.87
CA LYS A 409 -2.65 7.20 13.31
C LYS A 409 -1.22 7.18 13.84
N PHE A 410 -0.35 6.36 13.25
CA PHE A 410 0.98 6.09 13.81
C PHE A 410 2.10 6.87 13.14
N LYS A 411 1.82 7.54 12.02
CA LYS A 411 2.81 8.30 11.24
C LYS A 411 4.03 7.44 10.85
N LYS A 412 3.77 6.16 10.56
CA LYS A 412 4.75 5.14 10.16
C LYS A 412 4.41 4.56 8.79
N ASP A 413 5.43 4.01 8.13
CA ASP A 413 5.26 3.33 6.85
C ASP A 413 4.33 2.12 6.98
N VAL A 414 3.56 1.85 5.93
CA VAL A 414 2.67 0.69 5.81
C VAL A 414 2.68 0.17 4.38
N MET A 415 2.63 -1.16 4.24
CA MET A 415 2.72 -1.82 2.94
C MET A 415 1.42 -2.53 2.57
N ILE A 416 1.01 -2.35 1.32
CA ILE A 416 0.01 -3.18 0.65
C ILE A 416 0.72 -4.05 -0.40
N ASP A 417 0.66 -5.35 -0.23
CA ASP A 417 1.11 -6.35 -1.20
C ASP A 417 -0.09 -6.78 -2.05
N LEU A 418 -0.23 -6.16 -3.23
CA LEU A 418 -1.30 -6.46 -4.19
C LEU A 418 -0.91 -7.69 -5.01
N GLN A 419 -1.42 -8.84 -4.60
CA GLN A 419 -1.21 -10.12 -5.28
C GLN A 419 -2.04 -10.15 -6.56
N CYS A 420 -1.36 -10.05 -7.69
CA CYS A 420 -1.95 -9.93 -9.01
C CYS A 420 -1.23 -10.86 -10.00
N PHE A 421 -1.43 -10.65 -11.29
CA PHE A 421 -0.66 -11.33 -12.34
C PHE A 421 -0.37 -10.38 -13.50
N ARG A 422 0.49 -10.81 -14.43
CA ARG A 422 0.81 -10.04 -15.64
C ARG A 422 0.23 -10.74 -16.86
N ARG A 423 -0.77 -10.15 -17.51
CA ARG A 423 -1.49 -10.79 -18.64
C ARG A 423 -0.57 -11.17 -19.81
N TRP A 424 0.37 -10.30 -20.16
CA TRP A 424 1.29 -10.46 -21.28
C TRP A 424 2.74 -10.69 -20.82
N GLY A 425 3.70 -10.71 -21.75
CA GLY A 425 5.13 -10.71 -21.45
C GLY A 425 5.59 -9.52 -20.60
N HIS A 426 6.91 -9.42 -20.32
CA HIS A 426 7.43 -8.31 -19.54
C HIS A 426 7.09 -6.96 -20.16
N ASN A 427 7.34 -6.88 -21.47
CA ASN A 427 6.66 -5.97 -22.38
C ASN A 427 5.75 -6.78 -23.31
N GLU A 428 4.82 -6.10 -24.00
CA GLU A 428 3.75 -6.76 -24.76
C GLU A 428 4.22 -7.46 -26.05
N LEU A 429 5.50 -7.31 -26.43
CA LEU A 429 6.12 -7.98 -27.56
C LEU A 429 6.96 -9.21 -27.15
N ASP A 430 7.15 -9.44 -25.85
CA ASP A 430 7.89 -10.60 -25.36
C ASP A 430 6.96 -11.81 -25.19
N ASP A 431 7.42 -13.00 -25.59
CA ASP A 431 6.73 -14.26 -25.30
C ASP A 431 7.20 -14.83 -23.94
N PRO A 432 6.33 -14.84 -22.92
CA PRO A 432 6.70 -15.32 -21.59
C PRO A 432 6.65 -16.85 -21.45
N THR A 433 6.05 -17.56 -22.41
CA THR A 433 5.86 -19.01 -22.33
C THR A 433 7.17 -19.78 -22.46
N PHE A 434 8.23 -19.16 -23.00
CA PHE A 434 9.57 -19.75 -23.05
C PHE A 434 10.18 -20.04 -21.68
N THR A 435 9.82 -19.26 -20.66
CA THR A 435 10.43 -19.35 -19.33
C THR A 435 9.41 -19.69 -18.24
N ASN A 436 8.14 -19.31 -18.43
CA ASN A 436 7.09 -19.46 -17.41
C ASN A 436 5.81 -20.15 -17.97
N PRO A 437 5.92 -21.27 -18.71
CA PRO A 437 4.79 -21.85 -19.44
C PRO A 437 3.63 -22.28 -18.54
N MET A 438 3.92 -22.81 -17.34
CA MET A 438 2.88 -23.27 -16.42
C MET A 438 2.06 -22.13 -15.83
N MET A 439 2.72 -21.03 -15.46
CA MET A 439 2.05 -19.82 -14.97
C MET A 439 1.16 -19.22 -16.07
N TYR A 440 1.70 -19.08 -17.29
CA TYR A 440 0.94 -18.47 -18.39
C TYR A 440 -0.19 -19.36 -18.91
N LYS A 441 -0.08 -20.69 -18.78
CA LYS A 441 -1.21 -21.60 -19.01
C LYS A 441 -2.40 -21.27 -18.11
N VAL A 442 -2.15 -20.93 -16.84
CA VAL A 442 -3.22 -20.51 -15.91
C VAL A 442 -3.71 -19.11 -16.26
N ILE A 443 -2.81 -18.14 -16.46
CA ILE A 443 -3.18 -16.76 -16.82
C ILE A 443 -4.06 -16.71 -18.06
N HIS A 444 -3.78 -17.51 -19.09
CA HIS A 444 -4.60 -17.56 -20.30
C HIS A 444 -5.99 -18.15 -20.06
N SER A 445 -6.18 -18.96 -19.02
CA SER A 445 -7.49 -19.44 -18.58
C SER A 445 -8.23 -18.45 -17.67
N CYS A 446 -7.52 -17.52 -17.02
CA CYS A 446 -8.11 -16.46 -16.22
C CYS A 446 -8.91 -15.50 -17.11
N LYS A 447 -10.10 -15.15 -16.61
CA LYS A 447 -10.99 -14.17 -17.22
C LYS A 447 -10.61 -12.78 -16.71
N VAL A 448 -10.53 -11.80 -17.62
CA VAL A 448 -10.32 -10.39 -17.27
C VAL A 448 -11.68 -9.68 -17.26
N PHE A 449 -11.83 -8.59 -16.49
CA PHE A 449 -13.10 -7.90 -16.22
C PHE A 449 -14.02 -7.71 -17.45
N LEU A 450 -13.50 -7.32 -18.61
CA LEU A 450 -14.30 -7.13 -19.84
C LEU A 450 -14.62 -8.40 -20.64
N THR A 451 -13.94 -9.53 -20.40
CA THR A 451 -14.12 -10.75 -21.21
C THR A 451 -15.32 -11.60 -20.80
N ASN A 452 -15.95 -11.27 -19.69
CA ASN A 452 -17.20 -11.89 -19.28
C ASN A 452 -18.12 -10.79 -18.77
N GLY A 453 -19.34 -10.73 -19.31
CA GLY A 453 -20.44 -9.96 -18.73
C GLY A 453 -20.87 -10.44 -17.35
N ILE A 454 -19.94 -10.79 -16.45
CA ILE A 454 -20.20 -11.10 -15.03
C ILE A 454 -20.62 -9.83 -14.29
N LEU A 455 -19.96 -8.69 -14.57
CA LEU A 455 -20.45 -7.40 -14.08
C LEU A 455 -21.75 -7.00 -14.80
N ILE A 456 -21.91 -7.26 -16.09
CA ILE A 456 -23.17 -6.93 -16.80
C ILE A 456 -24.33 -7.82 -16.31
N GLN A 457 -24.11 -9.10 -15.99
CA GLN A 457 -25.16 -10.01 -15.52
C GLN A 457 -25.54 -9.75 -14.06
N GLU A 458 -24.58 -9.53 -13.15
CA GLU A 458 -24.91 -9.17 -11.76
C GLU A 458 -25.58 -7.80 -11.67
N PHE A 459 -25.22 -6.83 -12.52
CA PHE A 459 -25.91 -5.54 -12.56
C PHE A 459 -27.25 -5.57 -13.31
N SER A 460 -27.46 -6.47 -14.27
CA SER A 460 -28.77 -6.68 -14.90
C SER A 460 -29.84 -7.19 -13.92
N LEU A 461 -29.41 -7.86 -12.84
CA LEU A 461 -30.27 -8.32 -11.73
C LEU A 461 -30.55 -7.22 -10.69
N ILE A 462 -29.84 -6.10 -10.72
CA ILE A 462 -30.06 -4.94 -9.83
C ILE A 462 -30.94 -3.88 -10.52
N SER A 463 -31.09 -3.95 -11.85
CA SER A 463 -31.95 -3.06 -12.65
C SER A 463 -33.36 -3.60 -12.93
N THR A 464 -33.80 -4.64 -12.22
CA THR A 464 -35.21 -5.11 -12.15
C THR A 464 -35.63 -5.13 -10.70
#